data_AF-A0A945AM40-F1
#
_entry.id   AF-A0A945AM40-F1
#
_cell.length_a   1.000
_cell.length_b   1.000
_cell.length_c   1.000
_cell.angle_alpha   90.00
_cell.angle_beta   90.00
_cell.angle_gamma   90.00
#
_symmetry.space_group_name_H-M   'P 1'
#
loop_
_entity.id
_entity.type
_entity.pdbx_description
1 polymer ?
#
loop_
_entity_poly.entity_id
_entity_poly.type
_entity_poly.pdbx_seq_one_letter_code
_entity_poly.pdbx_strand_id
1 'polypeptide(L)'
;MSNSAIWQVQVGGTGTESGAGDTYTIDFNATSKLPSAGAYISDITVNFRRAVPENEAVATDNNELQDMGIDGLDITLEGVIGDADNDDDNANSVNKLKNWVQAGNTVAGFTKGRYGLRLDNAPQWNVVPHANYGYHIRDIKLNYIGENKDLVHFVILMALGGDIASAI
;
A
#
# COMPACT_ATOMS: atom_id res chain seq x y z
N MET A 1 -14.19 -15.12 4.65
CA MET A 1 -13.71 -14.38 3.47
C MET A 1 -12.93 -13.19 3.98
N SER A 2 -11.77 -12.91 3.39
CA SER A 2 -10.92 -11.77 3.71
C SER A 2 -11.50 -10.51 3.08
N ASN A 3 -11.67 -9.46 3.88
CA ASN A 3 -12.38 -8.24 3.46
C ASN A 3 -11.43 -7.18 2.87
N SER A 4 -10.13 -7.45 2.86
CA SER A 4 -9.13 -6.52 2.37
C SER A 4 -7.88 -7.30 1.94
N ALA A 5 -7.16 -6.80 0.95
CA ALA A 5 -5.93 -7.42 0.48
C ALA A 5 -4.99 -6.39 -0.13
N ILE A 6 -3.69 -6.65 -0.04
CA ILE A 6 -2.68 -6.01 -0.88
C ILE A 6 -1.96 -7.08 -1.68
N TRP A 7 -1.62 -6.79 -2.93
CA TRP A 7 -0.90 -7.74 -3.77
C TRP A 7 0.16 -7.06 -4.62
N GLN A 8 1.15 -7.84 -5.04
CA GLN A 8 2.27 -7.41 -5.86
C GLN A 8 2.23 -8.07 -7.24
N VAL A 9 2.26 -7.25 -8.29
CA VAL A 9 2.34 -7.74 -9.67
C VAL A 9 3.76 -8.18 -10.01
N GLN A 10 3.88 -9.37 -10.61
CA GLN A 10 5.14 -9.98 -11.05
C GLN A 10 5.47 -9.66 -12.51
N VAL A 11 6.71 -9.95 -12.92
CA VAL A 11 7.14 -9.82 -14.33
C VAL A 11 6.26 -10.69 -15.21
N GLY A 12 5.62 -10.08 -16.22
CA GLY A 12 4.71 -10.78 -17.13
C GLY A 12 3.36 -11.18 -16.51
N GLY A 13 3.09 -10.78 -15.26
CA GLY A 13 1.82 -11.01 -14.59
C GLY A 13 0.72 -10.04 -15.04
N THR A 14 -0.53 -10.37 -14.70
CA THR A 14 -1.67 -9.45 -14.84
C THR A 14 -1.79 -8.56 -13.60
N GLY A 15 -2.39 -7.37 -13.75
CA GLY A 15 -2.57 -6.44 -12.63
C GLY A 15 -3.53 -6.92 -11.54
N THR A 16 -4.27 -8.00 -11.79
CA THR A 16 -5.35 -8.50 -10.94
C THR A 16 -4.85 -9.29 -9.72
N GLU A 17 -5.60 -9.23 -8.62
CA GLU A 17 -5.35 -10.01 -7.39
C GLU A 17 -5.25 -11.52 -7.70
N SER A 18 -6.19 -12.05 -8.49
CA SER A 18 -6.16 -13.46 -8.92
C SER A 18 -4.92 -13.82 -9.76
N GLY A 19 -4.31 -12.85 -10.45
CA GLY A 19 -3.08 -13.06 -11.22
C GLY A 19 -1.83 -13.09 -10.36
N ALA A 20 -1.85 -12.43 -9.20
CA ALA A 20 -0.79 -12.47 -8.22
C ALA A 20 -0.79 -13.80 -7.43
N GLY A 21 -1.98 -14.35 -7.16
CA GLY A 21 -2.14 -15.58 -6.38
C GLY A 21 -1.67 -15.43 -4.92
N ASP A 22 -1.71 -16.52 -4.15
CA ASP A 22 -1.49 -16.47 -2.70
C ASP A 22 -0.04 -16.12 -2.32
N THR A 23 0.93 -16.42 -3.18
CA THR A 23 2.35 -16.12 -2.95
C THR A 23 2.61 -14.61 -2.89
N TYR A 24 1.93 -13.84 -3.75
CA TYR A 24 2.16 -12.40 -3.90
C TYR A 24 0.97 -11.57 -3.41
N THR A 25 0.10 -12.16 -2.60
CA THR A 25 -1.03 -11.51 -1.96
C THR A 25 -0.92 -11.64 -0.45
N ILE A 26 -1.28 -10.58 0.26
CA ILE A 26 -1.49 -10.57 1.70
C ILE A 26 -2.95 -10.21 1.91
N ASP A 27 -3.70 -11.19 2.41
CA ASP A 27 -5.08 -11.03 2.83
C ASP A 27 -5.14 -10.50 4.26
N PHE A 28 -6.00 -9.53 4.47
CA PHE A 28 -6.32 -8.99 5.78
C PHE A 28 -7.77 -9.32 6.17
N ASN A 29 -7.97 -9.43 7.48
CA ASN A 29 -9.29 -9.61 8.07
C ASN A 29 -9.97 -10.92 7.63
N ALA A 30 -9.21 -12.00 7.49
CA ALA A 30 -9.78 -13.34 7.36
C ALA A 30 -10.64 -13.64 8.61
N THR A 31 -11.70 -14.42 8.43
CA THR A 31 -12.89 -14.60 9.31
C THR A 31 -12.66 -14.89 10.81
N SER A 32 -11.42 -15.03 11.28
CA SER A 32 -11.04 -15.10 12.68
C SER A 32 -10.14 -13.92 13.06
N LYS A 33 -10.60 -13.07 13.98
CA LYS A 33 -9.82 -11.98 14.63
C LYS A 33 -8.62 -12.47 15.48
N LEU A 34 -8.18 -13.72 15.31
CA LEU A 34 -7.12 -14.32 16.11
C LEU A 34 -5.81 -14.26 15.31
N PRO A 35 -4.85 -13.43 15.73
CA PRO A 35 -3.59 -13.22 15.02
C PRO A 35 -2.59 -14.35 15.29
N SER A 36 -3.02 -15.60 15.42
CA SER A 36 -2.09 -16.74 15.51
C SER A 36 -1.68 -17.27 14.15
N ALA A 37 -2.32 -16.81 13.06
CA ALA A 37 -2.07 -17.28 11.69
C ALA A 37 -2.55 -16.28 10.60
N GLY A 38 -2.53 -14.97 10.87
CA GLY A 38 -3.09 -14.01 9.90
C GLY A 38 -2.77 -12.55 10.15
N ALA A 39 -3.14 -11.71 9.17
CA ALA A 39 -2.99 -10.26 9.21
C ALA A 39 -4.34 -9.54 9.35
N TYR A 40 -4.36 -8.45 10.08
CA TYR A 40 -5.56 -7.63 10.32
C TYR A 40 -5.22 -6.14 10.18
N ILE A 41 -6.09 -5.37 9.53
CA ILE A 41 -5.98 -3.91 9.44
C ILE A 41 -6.83 -3.30 10.56
N SER A 42 -6.19 -2.57 11.48
CA SER A 42 -6.86 -1.85 12.55
C SER A 42 -7.32 -0.46 12.13
N ASP A 43 -6.53 0.23 11.30
CA ASP A 43 -6.85 1.59 10.86
C ASP A 43 -6.37 1.87 9.44
N ILE A 44 -7.08 2.78 8.76
CA ILE A 44 -6.80 3.21 7.39
C ILE A 44 -6.85 4.73 7.37
N THR A 45 -5.68 5.34 7.19
CA THR A 45 -5.56 6.80 7.04
C THR A 45 -5.26 7.13 5.58
N VAL A 46 -6.08 8.00 4.98
CA VAL A 46 -5.88 8.51 3.61
C VAL A 46 -5.55 9.98 3.66
N ASN A 47 -4.46 10.38 3.01
CA ASN A 47 -3.96 11.74 3.01
C ASN A 47 -3.81 12.28 1.58
N PHE A 48 -4.40 13.46 1.32
CA PHE A 48 -4.21 14.20 0.09
C PHE A 48 -3.18 15.30 0.33
N ARG A 49 -2.06 15.28 -0.38
CA ARG A 49 -1.06 16.36 -0.34
C ARG A 49 -1.32 17.30 -1.52
N ARG A 50 -1.46 18.60 -1.23
CA ARG A 50 -1.50 19.66 -2.23
C ARG A 50 -0.09 20.21 -2.47
N ALA A 51 0.20 20.64 -3.70
CA ALA A 51 1.49 21.23 -4.01
C ALA A 51 1.67 22.58 -3.29
N VAL A 52 2.90 22.88 -2.88
CA VAL A 52 3.25 24.15 -2.25
C VAL A 52 3.45 25.19 -3.36
N PRO A 53 2.83 26.38 -3.29
CA PRO A 53 3.05 27.43 -4.27
C PRO A 53 4.49 27.95 -4.19
N GLU A 54 5.22 27.90 -5.31
CA GLU A 54 6.47 28.65 -5.46
C GLU A 54 6.12 30.06 -5.97
N ASN A 55 6.41 31.06 -5.16
CA ASN A 55 6.07 32.45 -5.48
C ASN A 55 6.86 32.93 -6.72
N GLU A 56 6.17 33.21 -7.83
CA GLU A 56 6.82 33.65 -9.08
C GLU A 56 7.40 35.08 -9.06
N ALA A 57 7.23 35.85 -7.97
CA ALA A 57 7.79 37.21 -7.89
C ALA A 57 8.31 37.56 -6.48
N VAL A 58 9.61 37.77 -6.37
CA VAL A 58 10.31 38.23 -5.14
C VAL A 58 9.97 39.68 -4.75
N ALA A 59 9.19 40.41 -5.57
CA ALA A 59 9.00 41.86 -5.41
C ALA A 59 7.62 42.41 -5.80
N THR A 60 6.56 41.61 -5.76
CA THR A 60 5.19 42.10 -6.00
C THR A 60 4.27 41.66 -4.88
N ASP A 61 3.37 42.54 -4.45
CA ASP A 61 2.29 42.26 -3.48
C ASP A 61 1.32 41.20 -4.05
N ASN A 62 1.73 39.94 -4.00
CA ASN A 62 0.92 38.80 -4.42
C ASN A 62 -0.06 38.48 -3.29
N ASN A 63 -1.25 39.08 -3.36
CA ASN A 63 -2.36 38.79 -2.45
C ASN A 63 -3.29 37.68 -3.00
N GLU A 64 -2.76 36.85 -3.91
CA GLU A 64 -3.52 35.88 -4.68
C GLU A 64 -3.32 34.47 -4.09
N LEU A 65 -4.43 33.83 -3.69
CA LEU A 65 -4.44 32.42 -3.31
C LEU A 65 -4.32 31.58 -4.58
N GLN A 66 -3.14 31.02 -4.83
CA GLN A 66 -2.90 30.14 -5.97
C GLN A 66 -3.53 28.77 -5.72
N ASP A 67 -4.46 28.34 -6.57
CA ASP A 67 -5.03 26.99 -6.54
C ASP A 67 -4.02 26.01 -7.12
N MET A 68 -3.17 25.50 -6.24
CA MET A 68 -2.23 24.43 -6.56
C MET A 68 -2.96 23.10 -6.49
N GLY A 69 -2.90 22.34 -7.59
CA GLY A 69 -3.50 21.02 -7.70
C GLY A 69 -2.99 20.01 -6.67
N ILE A 70 -3.51 18.79 -6.77
CA ILE A 70 -3.09 17.69 -5.90
C ILE A 70 -1.69 17.23 -6.31
N ASP A 71 -0.75 17.23 -5.36
CA ASP A 71 0.64 16.74 -5.51
C ASP A 71 0.71 15.22 -5.36
N GLY A 72 -0.15 14.64 -4.52
CA GLY A 72 -0.24 13.19 -4.39
C GLY A 72 -1.30 12.69 -3.43
N LEU A 73 -1.58 11.39 -3.55
CA LEU A 73 -2.43 10.62 -2.65
C LEU A 73 -1.58 9.59 -1.93
N ASP A 74 -1.55 9.66 -0.60
CA ASP A 74 -0.89 8.67 0.25
C ASP A 74 -1.91 7.94 1.11
N ILE A 75 -1.75 6.62 1.24
CA ILE A 75 -2.57 5.74 2.06
C ILE A 75 -1.67 5.08 3.07
N THR A 76 -2.02 5.20 4.34
CA THR A 76 -1.37 4.51 5.45
C THR A 76 -2.28 3.40 5.94
N LEU A 77 -1.80 2.16 5.89
CA LEU A 77 -2.47 0.99 6.45
C LEU A 77 -1.77 0.61 7.74
N GLU A 78 -2.53 0.52 8.83
CA GLU A 78 -2.02 0.11 10.14
C GLU A 78 -2.74 -1.13 10.63
N GLY A 79 -2.00 -2.01 11.31
CA GLY A 79 -2.57 -3.27 11.73
C GLY A 79 -1.58 -4.19 12.43
N VAL A 80 -1.98 -5.45 12.53
CA VAL A 80 -1.20 -6.49 13.20
C VAL A 80 -1.09 -7.71 12.31
N ILE A 81 0.11 -8.26 12.21
CA ILE A 81 0.43 -9.54 11.59
C ILE A 81 0.80 -10.51 12.72
N GLY A 82 0.22 -11.71 12.67
CA GLY A 82 0.60 -12.86 13.47
C GLY A 82 1.51 -13.84 12.74
N ASP A 83 1.97 -14.89 13.43
CA ASP A 83 2.84 -15.94 12.88
C ASP A 83 4.14 -15.35 12.31
N ALA A 84 4.68 -14.35 13.00
CA ALA A 84 5.84 -13.61 12.52
C ALA A 84 7.17 -14.36 12.73
N ASP A 85 7.17 -15.44 13.51
CA ASP A 85 8.33 -16.32 13.76
C ASP A 85 8.46 -17.45 12.73
N ASN A 86 7.50 -17.58 11.82
CA ASN A 86 7.52 -18.54 10.72
C ASN A 86 8.51 -18.11 9.61
N ASP A 87 9.53 -18.92 9.36
CA ASP A 87 10.59 -18.62 8.38
C ASP A 87 10.19 -18.91 6.91
N ASP A 88 8.96 -19.31 6.63
CA ASP A 88 8.49 -19.48 5.24
C ASP A 88 8.31 -18.12 4.55
N ASP A 89 9.15 -17.87 3.52
CA ASP A 89 9.16 -16.63 2.74
C ASP A 89 7.83 -16.33 2.01
N ASN A 90 7.02 -17.36 1.74
CA ASN A 90 5.77 -17.26 0.97
C ASN A 90 4.52 -17.41 1.83
N ALA A 91 4.63 -17.90 3.07
CA ALA A 91 3.51 -17.95 4.01
C ALA A 91 3.51 -16.75 4.96
N ASN A 92 4.69 -16.33 5.44
CA ASN A 92 4.80 -15.23 6.39
C ASN A 92 4.63 -13.87 5.69
N SER A 93 3.63 -13.10 6.14
CA SER A 93 3.34 -11.77 5.59
C SER A 93 4.49 -10.76 5.80
N VAL A 94 5.25 -10.88 6.89
CA VAL A 94 6.44 -10.06 7.14
C VAL A 94 7.54 -10.35 6.11
N ASN A 95 7.79 -11.63 5.81
CA ASN A 95 8.77 -12.02 4.79
C ASN A 95 8.35 -11.57 3.39
N LYS A 96 7.06 -11.67 3.06
CA LYS A 96 6.49 -11.09 1.83
C LYS A 96 6.77 -9.60 1.74
N LEU A 97 6.43 -8.81 2.77
CA LEU A 97 6.64 -7.36 2.78
C LEU A 97 8.13 -7.00 2.61
N LYS A 98 9.03 -7.70 3.30
CA LYS A 98 10.48 -7.57 3.13
C LYS A 98 10.90 -7.82 1.67
N ASN A 99 10.47 -8.94 1.09
CA ASN A 99 10.81 -9.31 -0.28
C ASN A 99 10.24 -8.33 -1.30
N TRP A 100 9.05 -7.78 -1.03
CA TRP A 100 8.41 -6.78 -1.88
C TRP A 100 9.20 -5.47 -1.94
N VAL A 101 9.66 -4.97 -0.79
CA VAL A 101 10.50 -3.76 -0.74
C VAL A 101 11.80 -3.98 -1.51
N GLN A 102 12.43 -5.15 -1.37
CA GLN A 102 13.66 -5.49 -2.10
C GLN A 102 13.44 -5.55 -3.61
N ALA A 103 12.31 -6.10 -4.04
CA ALA A 103 12.00 -6.23 -5.46
C ALA A 103 11.67 -4.88 -6.15
N GLY A 104 11.51 -3.77 -5.39
CA GLY A 104 11.27 -2.43 -5.91
C GLY A 104 9.80 -2.00 -6.03
N ASN A 105 9.51 -0.95 -6.79
CA ASN A 105 8.17 -0.34 -6.85
C ASN A 105 7.48 -0.45 -8.22
N THR A 106 8.19 -1.00 -9.20
CA THR A 106 7.77 -1.06 -10.60
C THR A 106 8.19 -2.39 -11.21
N VAL A 107 7.50 -2.79 -12.26
CA VAL A 107 7.88 -3.93 -13.09
C VAL A 107 7.55 -3.61 -14.55
N ALA A 108 8.12 -4.34 -15.51
CA ALA A 108 7.80 -4.16 -16.92
C ALA A 108 6.28 -4.24 -17.14
N GLY A 109 5.69 -3.23 -17.78
CA GLY A 109 4.25 -3.09 -17.95
C GLY A 109 3.52 -2.35 -16.82
N PHE A 110 4.16 -2.10 -15.67
CA PHE A 110 3.59 -1.43 -14.49
C PHE A 110 4.62 -0.44 -13.92
N THR A 111 4.85 0.65 -14.66
CA THR A 111 5.89 1.65 -14.33
C THR A 111 5.40 2.73 -13.36
N LYS A 112 4.09 2.81 -13.15
CA LYS A 112 3.44 3.81 -12.29
C LYS A 112 2.99 3.22 -10.93
N GLY A 113 3.35 1.98 -10.66
CA GLY A 113 2.99 1.28 -9.43
C GLY A 113 2.61 -0.15 -9.75
N ARG A 114 3.17 -1.10 -8.99
CA ARG A 114 2.92 -2.53 -9.17
C ARG A 114 2.11 -3.15 -8.04
N TYR A 115 1.69 -2.35 -7.06
CA TYR A 115 0.93 -2.81 -5.91
C TYR A 115 -0.54 -2.48 -6.05
N GLY A 116 -1.39 -3.48 -5.81
CA GLY A 116 -2.82 -3.32 -5.76
C GLY A 116 -3.35 -3.31 -4.34
N LEU A 117 -4.53 -2.74 -4.19
CA LEU A 117 -5.23 -2.61 -2.92
C LEU A 117 -6.71 -2.94 -3.11
N ARG A 118 -7.23 -3.80 -2.24
CA ARG A 118 -8.65 -4.07 -2.06
C ARG A 118 -9.02 -3.79 -0.61
N LEU A 119 -10.05 -2.97 -0.42
CA LEU A 119 -10.68 -2.62 0.84
C LEU A 119 -12.19 -2.69 0.63
N ASP A 120 -12.83 -3.79 1.03
CA ASP A 120 -14.27 -3.98 0.79
C ASP A 120 -15.13 -2.96 1.56
N ASN A 121 -14.61 -2.45 2.69
CA ASN A 121 -15.26 -1.41 3.50
C ASN A 121 -15.03 0.02 2.99
N ALA A 122 -14.06 0.22 2.09
CA ALA A 122 -13.71 1.52 1.55
C ALA A 122 -13.29 1.40 0.07
N PRO A 123 -14.22 0.93 -0.80
CA PRO A 123 -13.88 0.53 -2.16
C PRO A 123 -13.43 1.69 -3.04
N GLN A 124 -13.73 2.95 -2.68
CA GLN A 124 -13.25 4.14 -3.39
C GLN A 124 -11.72 4.28 -3.42
N TRP A 125 -10.98 3.53 -2.62
CA TRP A 125 -9.52 3.55 -2.60
C TRP A 125 -8.90 2.32 -3.27
N ASN A 126 -9.74 1.41 -3.79
CA ASN A 126 -9.27 0.19 -4.43
C ASN A 126 -8.61 0.53 -5.75
N VAL A 127 -7.40 0.00 -5.95
CA VAL A 127 -6.68 0.17 -7.21
C VAL A 127 -6.19 -1.19 -7.64
N VAL A 128 -6.55 -1.54 -8.87
CA VAL A 128 -5.97 -2.67 -9.59
C VAL A 128 -4.83 -2.10 -10.46
N PRO A 129 -3.57 -2.49 -10.24
CA PRO A 129 -2.44 -1.99 -11.01
C PRO A 129 -2.69 -2.04 -12.51
N HIS A 130 -2.27 -0.99 -13.19
CA HIS A 130 -2.33 -0.84 -14.64
C HIS A 130 -1.04 -0.19 -15.15
N ALA A 131 -0.87 -0.12 -16.47
CA ALA A 131 0.30 0.53 -17.07
C ALA A 131 0.43 2.01 -16.71
N ASN A 132 -0.70 2.68 -16.43
CA ASN A 132 -0.78 4.12 -16.22
C ASN A 132 -0.93 4.54 -14.76
N TYR A 133 -1.25 3.60 -13.86
CA TYR A 133 -1.45 3.88 -12.44
C TYR A 133 -1.27 2.63 -11.58
N GLY A 134 -0.95 2.84 -10.31
CA GLY A 134 -0.86 1.79 -9.31
C GLY A 134 -0.27 2.31 -8.01
N TYR A 135 -0.30 1.52 -6.95
CA TYR A 135 0.37 1.92 -5.72
C TYR A 135 1.87 1.61 -5.76
N HIS A 136 2.62 2.47 -5.08
CA HIS A 136 4.01 2.28 -4.68
C HIS A 136 4.07 2.14 -3.16
N ILE A 137 4.88 1.24 -2.65
CA ILE A 137 5.20 1.21 -1.22
C ILE A 137 6.33 2.20 -0.98
N ARG A 138 6.07 3.22 -0.15
CA ARG A 138 7.05 4.25 0.22
C ARG A 138 7.82 3.88 1.47
N ASP A 139 7.13 3.32 2.44
CA ASP A 139 7.72 2.96 3.73
C ASP A 139 6.96 1.78 4.34
N ILE A 140 7.69 0.93 5.07
CA ILE A 140 7.13 -0.13 5.88
C ILE A 140 7.81 -0.10 7.24
N LYS A 141 7.01 0.05 8.29
CA LYS A 141 7.48 -0.07 9.67
C LYS A 141 6.89 -1.33 10.29
N LEU A 142 7.75 -2.12 10.91
CA LEU A 142 7.40 -3.34 11.60
C LEU A 142 7.87 -3.22 13.05
N ASN A 143 6.94 -3.34 13.98
CA ASN A 143 7.21 -3.27 15.41
C ASN A 143 6.80 -4.58 16.07
N TYR A 144 7.77 -5.34 16.55
CA TYR A 144 7.55 -6.63 17.21
C TYR A 144 7.02 -6.37 18.62
N ILE A 145 5.83 -6.91 18.91
CA ILE A 145 5.14 -6.75 20.19
C ILE A 145 5.27 -8.03 21.02
N GLY A 146 5.67 -7.88 22.28
CA GLY A 146 5.61 -8.95 23.28
C GLY A 146 6.89 -9.79 23.41
N GLU A 147 6.88 -10.67 24.41
CA GLU A 147 8.05 -11.44 24.85
C GLU A 147 8.45 -12.55 23.86
N ASN A 148 7.48 -13.06 23.07
CA ASN A 148 7.67 -14.17 22.13
C ASN A 148 7.74 -13.75 20.64
N LYS A 149 7.73 -12.45 20.30
CA LYS A 149 7.89 -11.90 18.93
C LYS A 149 6.97 -12.44 17.81
N ASP A 150 5.99 -13.28 18.15
CA ASP A 150 5.01 -13.85 17.22
C ASP A 150 4.04 -12.80 16.63
N LEU A 151 3.89 -11.66 17.34
CA LEU A 151 3.00 -10.58 16.94
C LEU A 151 3.78 -9.35 16.46
N VAL A 152 3.44 -8.84 15.28
CA VAL A 152 4.07 -7.66 14.68
C VAL A 152 3.02 -6.62 14.34
N HIS A 153 3.13 -5.44 14.93
CA HIS A 153 2.40 -4.27 14.47
C HIS A 153 3.06 -3.71 13.21
N PHE A 154 2.27 -3.48 12.17
CA PHE A 154 2.77 -2.96 10.90
C PHE A 154 2.15 -1.60 10.58
N VAL A 155 2.93 -0.77 9.90
CA VAL A 155 2.48 0.46 9.24
C VAL A 155 3.04 0.44 7.83
N ILE A 156 2.16 0.40 6.83
CA ILE A 156 2.55 0.44 5.41
C ILE A 156 2.07 1.77 4.84
N LEU A 157 3.01 2.56 4.34
CA LEU A 157 2.71 3.78 3.60
C LEU A 157 2.79 3.50 2.11
N MET A 158 1.66 3.69 1.43
CA MET A 158 1.54 3.57 -0.01
C MET A 158 1.26 4.93 -0.63
N ALA A 159 1.81 5.18 -1.82
CA ALA A 159 1.50 6.35 -2.62
C ALA A 159 0.95 5.93 -3.96
N LEU A 160 -0.09 6.59 -4.42
CA LEU A 160 -0.63 6.37 -5.76
C LEU A 160 0.33 7.01 -6.78
N GLY A 161 0.84 6.20 -7.70
CA GLY A 161 1.52 6.69 -8.89
C GLY A 161 0.57 6.70 -10.08
N GLY A 162 0.77 7.67 -10.97
CA GLY A 162 -0.09 7.88 -12.14
C GLY A 162 -1.10 9.01 -11.94
N ASP A 163 -2.10 9.05 -12.81
CA ASP A 163 -3.17 10.05 -12.74
C ASP A 163 -4.29 9.57 -11.81
N ILE A 164 -4.51 10.33 -10.73
CA ILE A 164 -5.52 10.08 -9.70
C ILE A 164 -6.91 9.93 -10.34
N ALA A 165 -7.26 10.78 -11.30
CA ALA A 165 -8.60 10.79 -11.91
C ALA A 165 -8.90 9.52 -12.72
N SER A 166 -7.85 8.81 -13.15
CA SER A 166 -7.99 7.56 -13.91
C SER A 166 -7.91 6.30 -13.03
N ALA A 167 -7.47 6.45 -11.78
CA ALA A 167 -7.08 5.36 -10.91
C ALA A 167 -8.09 5.08 -9.78
N ILE A 168 -8.77 6.11 -9.27
CA ILE A 168 -9.77 6.02 -8.20
C ILE A 168 -11.07 6.76 -8.53
#